data_AF-A0A7V2QJK6-F1
#
_entry.id   AF-A0A7V2QJK6-F1
#
_cell.length_a   1.000
_cell.length_b   1.000
_cell.length_c   1.000
_cell.angle_alpha   90.00
_cell.angle_beta   90.00
_cell.angle_gamma   90.00
#
_symmetry.space_group_name_H-M   'P 1'
#
loop_
_entity.id
_entity.type
_entity.pdbx_description
1 polymer ?
#
loop_
_entity_poly.entity_id
_entity_poly.type
_entity_poly.pdbx_seq_one_letter_code
_entity_poly.pdbx_strand_id
1 'polypeptide(L)'
;ASGAYAQALELDPANVIADKNLRRLTQLKDTEVRAPRESRHAGPQHFIEEIGKAGVVDLSQLASPEVMVRMVAGDAVFLRVDEPVLVVESGHGEYLGQVGPKNAQRLIKLMAGGNQYSAAVVNVAEDRLIIIIREEYQHPSQAGLLSFPPRGLEKLQPYFSEKALRDELEEEEGEPREIYGVSDDE
;
A
#
# COMPACT_ATOMS: atom_id res chain seq x y z
N ALA A 1 -10.23 -22.85 -13.14
CA ALA A 1 -9.17 -21.82 -13.06
C ALA A 1 -7.86 -22.28 -13.70
N SER A 2 -7.18 -23.33 -13.21
CA SER A 2 -5.86 -23.76 -13.73
C SER A 2 -5.79 -24.05 -15.24
N GLY A 3 -6.83 -24.65 -15.85
CA GLY A 3 -6.84 -24.96 -17.29
C GLY A 3 -6.84 -23.72 -18.20
N ALA A 4 -7.45 -22.61 -17.78
CA ALA A 4 -7.51 -21.39 -18.58
C ALA A 4 -6.15 -20.68 -18.66
N TYR A 5 -5.38 -20.68 -17.57
CA TYR A 5 -4.03 -20.11 -17.57
C TYR A 5 -3.03 -20.99 -18.33
N ALA A 6 -3.18 -22.32 -18.29
CA ALA A 6 -2.36 -23.22 -19.11
C ALA A 6 -2.58 -22.97 -20.61
N GLN A 7 -3.85 -22.84 -21.03
CA GLN A 7 -4.20 -22.54 -22.41
C GLN A 7 -3.71 -21.15 -22.84
N ALA A 8 -3.71 -20.15 -21.95
CA ALA A 8 -3.14 -18.84 -22.24
C ALA A 8 -1.62 -18.89 -22.50
N LEU A 9 -0.90 -19.80 -21.83
CA LEU A 9 0.54 -20.02 -22.02
C LEU A 9 0.86 -20.83 -23.29
N GLU A 10 -0.04 -21.75 -23.68
CA GLU A 10 0.06 -22.44 -24.97
C GLU A 10 -0.13 -21.49 -26.15
N LEU A 11 -1.02 -20.50 -26.02
CA LEU A 11 -1.28 -19.49 -27.05
C LEU A 11 -0.20 -18.38 -27.07
N ASP A 12 0.27 -17.97 -25.89
CA ASP A 12 1.33 -16.98 -25.74
C ASP A 12 2.33 -17.44 -24.65
N PRO A 13 3.46 -18.05 -25.07
CA PRO A 13 4.51 -18.50 -24.15
C PRO A 13 5.17 -17.37 -23.35
N ALA A 14 5.03 -16.10 -23.77
CA ALA A 14 5.58 -14.94 -23.09
C ALA A 14 4.60 -14.30 -22.09
N ASN A 15 3.41 -14.90 -21.88
CA ASN A 15 2.40 -14.37 -20.98
C ASN A 15 2.79 -14.55 -19.50
N VAL A 16 3.55 -13.57 -18.99
CA VAL A 16 4.05 -13.52 -17.60
C VAL A 16 2.91 -13.56 -16.57
N ILE A 17 1.71 -13.07 -16.91
CA ILE A 17 0.54 -13.09 -16.02
C ILE A 17 0.03 -14.52 -15.85
N ALA A 18 -0.06 -15.28 -16.95
CA ALA A 18 -0.49 -16.67 -16.92
C ALA A 18 0.50 -17.55 -16.14
N ASP A 19 1.81 -17.35 -16.34
CA ASP A 19 2.87 -18.06 -15.61
C ASP A 19 2.80 -17.78 -14.10
N LYS A 20 2.72 -16.50 -13.71
CA LYS A 20 2.57 -16.10 -12.31
C LYS A 20 1.33 -16.72 -11.65
N ASN A 21 0.18 -16.69 -12.33
CA ASN A 21 -1.05 -17.26 -11.78
C ASN A 21 -1.00 -18.78 -11.66
N LEU A 22 -0.37 -19.50 -12.60
CA LEU A 22 -0.19 -20.95 -12.51
C LEU A 22 0.71 -21.34 -11.35
N ARG A 23 1.86 -20.70 -11.20
CA ARG A 23 2.79 -20.94 -10.07
C ARG A 23 2.10 -20.72 -8.73
N ARG A 24 1.30 -19.66 -8.64
CA ARG A 24 0.50 -19.36 -7.46
C ARG A 24 -0.54 -20.46 -7.17
N LEU A 25 -1.27 -20.90 -8.19
CA LEU A 25 -2.27 -21.98 -8.07
C LEU A 25 -1.67 -23.33 -7.67
N THR A 26 -0.45 -23.64 -8.12
CA THR A 26 0.26 -24.86 -7.68
C THR A 26 0.62 -24.79 -6.21
N GLN A 27 1.14 -23.66 -5.72
CA GLN A 27 1.48 -23.47 -4.31
C GLN A 27 0.24 -23.50 -3.39
N LEU A 28 -0.90 -22.95 -3.85
CA LEU A 28 -2.18 -22.97 -3.12
C LEU A 28 -2.78 -24.37 -2.98
N LYS A 29 -2.49 -25.32 -3.88
CA LYS A 29 -3.01 -26.70 -3.80
C LYS A 29 -2.31 -27.55 -2.74
N ASP A 30 -1.04 -27.26 -2.46
CA ASP A 30 -0.26 -27.97 -1.44
C ASP A 30 -0.55 -27.47 -0.01
N THR A 31 -1.17 -26.29 0.11
CA THR A 31 -1.63 -25.78 1.41
C THR A 31 -3.06 -26.27 1.64
N GLU A 32 -3.26 -27.18 2.60
CA GLU A 32 -4.58 -27.77 2.89
C GLU A 32 -5.69 -26.72 2.93
N VAL A 33 -6.68 -26.91 2.07
CA VAL A 33 -7.82 -26.02 1.85
C VAL A 33 -8.68 -25.96 3.11
N ARG A 34 -8.35 -25.02 4.01
CA ARG A 34 -9.36 -24.47 4.91
C ARG A 34 -10.36 -23.68 4.06
N ALA A 35 -11.64 -23.81 4.40
CA ALA A 35 -12.82 -23.30 3.68
C ALA A 35 -12.63 -21.90 3.07
N PRO A 36 -13.38 -21.54 2.00
CA PRO A 36 -13.27 -20.23 1.35
C PRO A 36 -13.35 -19.14 2.40
N ARG A 37 -12.21 -18.47 2.63
CA ARG A 37 -12.14 -17.39 3.60
C ARG A 37 -12.57 -16.13 2.87
N GLU A 38 -13.60 -15.46 3.39
CA GLU A 38 -14.05 -14.18 2.86
C GLU A 38 -12.91 -13.16 2.98
N SER A 39 -12.25 -12.86 1.87
CA SER A 39 -11.33 -11.74 1.75
C SER A 39 -12.13 -10.45 1.80
N ARG A 40 -11.90 -9.62 2.83
CA ARG A 40 -12.44 -8.27 2.86
C ARG A 40 -11.65 -7.42 1.88
N HIS A 41 -12.27 -7.02 0.78
CA HIS A 41 -11.63 -6.15 -0.20
C HIS A 41 -11.71 -4.69 0.24
N ALA A 42 -10.63 -3.95 0.05
CA ALA A 42 -10.62 -2.50 0.21
C ALA A 42 -11.47 -1.85 -0.88
N GLY A 43 -12.28 -0.85 -0.50
CA GLY A 43 -13.02 -0.02 -1.45
C GLY A 43 -12.09 0.75 -2.41
N PRO A 44 -12.55 1.09 -3.64
CA PRO A 44 -11.76 1.78 -4.65
C PRO A 44 -11.13 3.11 -4.17
N GLN A 45 -11.76 3.78 -3.20
CA GLN A 45 -11.23 5.04 -2.67
C GLN A 45 -9.87 4.85 -1.99
N HIS A 46 -9.55 3.68 -1.42
CA HIS A 46 -8.27 3.45 -0.72
C HIS A 46 -7.04 3.46 -1.63
N PHE A 47 -7.21 3.44 -2.96
CA PHE A 47 -6.10 3.41 -3.92
C PHE A 47 -5.69 4.79 -4.45
N ILE A 48 -6.37 5.86 -4.04
CA ILE A 48 -5.99 7.22 -4.41
C ILE A 48 -4.88 7.67 -3.47
N GLU A 49 -3.69 7.92 -4.04
CA GLU A 49 -2.55 8.48 -3.31
C GLU A 49 -2.80 9.97 -3.09
N GLU A 50 -3.34 10.32 -1.93
CA GLU A 50 -3.47 11.70 -1.47
C GLU A 50 -2.19 12.13 -0.77
N ILE A 51 -1.56 13.20 -1.25
CA ILE A 51 -0.27 13.69 -0.77
C ILE A 51 -0.34 13.87 0.76
N GLY A 52 0.61 13.25 1.47
CA GLY A 52 0.72 13.39 2.93
C GLY A 52 -0.24 12.53 3.77
N LYS A 53 -1.33 12.01 3.19
CA LYS A 53 -2.33 11.20 3.92
C LYS A 53 -2.28 9.71 3.58
N ALA A 54 -1.89 9.37 2.36
CA ALA A 54 -1.66 7.99 1.96
C ALA A 54 -0.21 7.78 1.57
N GLY A 55 0.29 6.55 1.77
CA GLY A 55 1.64 6.19 1.39
C GLY A 55 1.77 4.71 1.07
N VAL A 56 2.49 4.42 -0.02
CA VAL A 56 2.82 3.07 -0.43
C VAL A 56 4.08 2.60 0.28
N VAL A 57 4.01 1.43 0.92
CA VAL A 57 5.06 0.89 1.77
C VAL A 57 5.36 -0.56 1.44
N ASP A 58 6.65 -0.88 1.39
CA ASP A 58 7.15 -2.24 1.27
C ASP A 58 7.29 -2.85 2.67
N LEU A 59 6.80 -4.08 2.84
CA LEU A 59 6.90 -4.78 4.11
C LEU A 59 8.24 -5.51 4.23
N SER A 60 8.75 -5.53 5.46
CA SER A 60 9.97 -6.25 5.84
C SER A 60 9.63 -7.42 6.76
N GLN A 61 10.56 -8.36 6.93
CA GLN A 61 10.37 -9.56 7.77
C GLN A 61 9.06 -10.29 7.43
N LEU A 62 8.88 -10.64 6.16
CA LEU A 62 7.64 -11.20 5.64
C LEU A 62 7.29 -12.53 6.30
N ALA A 63 5.99 -12.84 6.29
CA ALA A 63 5.47 -14.14 6.70
C ALA A 63 5.94 -15.27 5.76
N SER A 64 5.59 -16.51 6.11
CA SER A 64 5.93 -17.66 5.27
C SER A 64 5.27 -17.57 3.88
N PRO A 65 5.87 -18.19 2.84
CA PRO A 65 5.28 -18.21 1.50
C PRO A 65 3.85 -18.75 1.46
N GLU A 66 3.52 -19.71 2.35
CA GLU A 66 2.17 -20.26 2.49
C GLU A 66 1.14 -19.21 2.91
N VAL A 67 1.52 -18.24 3.75
CA VAL A 67 0.65 -17.11 4.13
C VAL A 67 0.57 -16.13 2.96
N MET A 68 1.72 -15.83 2.33
CA MET A 68 1.80 -14.85 1.24
C MET A 68 1.02 -15.25 -0.01
N VAL A 69 1.02 -16.54 -0.39
CA VAL A 69 0.29 -17.03 -1.56
C VAL A 69 -1.24 -16.83 -1.42
N ARG A 70 -1.74 -16.69 -0.19
CA ARG A 70 -3.16 -16.44 0.10
C ARG A 70 -3.56 -14.98 -0.11
N MET A 71 -2.62 -14.03 -0.04
CA MET A 71 -2.90 -12.60 -0.17
C MET A 71 -3.05 -12.17 -1.63
N VAL A 72 -4.05 -11.36 -1.95
CA VAL A 72 -4.23 -10.74 -3.28
C VAL A 72 -4.18 -9.22 -3.19
N ALA A 73 -3.90 -8.57 -4.32
CA ALA A 73 -4.08 -7.13 -4.43
C ALA A 73 -5.53 -6.75 -4.10
N GLY A 74 -5.67 -5.71 -3.29
CA GLY A 74 -6.93 -5.20 -2.77
C GLY A 74 -7.44 -5.88 -1.51
N ASP A 75 -6.76 -6.88 -0.96
CA ASP A 75 -7.09 -7.37 0.38
C ASP A 75 -6.87 -6.28 1.43
N ALA A 76 -7.87 -6.09 2.30
CA ALA A 76 -7.73 -5.26 3.48
C ALA A 76 -6.79 -5.93 4.48
N VAL A 77 -5.88 -5.14 5.02
CA VAL A 77 -4.92 -5.56 6.05
C VAL A 77 -4.95 -4.61 7.22
N PHE A 78 -4.50 -5.07 8.38
CA PHE A 78 -4.67 -4.38 9.64
C PHE A 78 -3.31 -4.03 10.23
N LEU A 79 -3.20 -2.82 10.74
CA LEU A 79 -1.99 -2.33 11.41
C LEU A 79 -2.11 -2.59 12.91
N ARG A 80 -1.11 -3.25 13.50
CA ARG A 80 -1.01 -3.49 14.93
C ARG A 80 0.29 -2.93 15.46
N VAL A 81 0.20 -2.12 16.51
CA VAL A 81 1.38 -1.59 17.21
C VAL A 81 1.96 -2.67 18.13
N ASP A 82 3.24 -2.94 17.98
CA ASP A 82 4.05 -3.86 18.78
C ASP A 82 5.38 -3.17 19.11
N GLU A 83 5.31 -2.10 19.91
CA GLU A 83 6.38 -1.08 19.98
C GLU A 83 7.78 -1.69 20.18
N PRO A 84 8.78 -1.24 19.39
CA PRO A 84 8.78 -0.11 18.45
C PRO A 84 8.37 -0.47 17.00
N VAL A 85 7.72 -1.62 16.81
CA VAL A 85 7.41 -2.19 15.50
C VAL A 85 5.93 -1.95 15.14
N LEU A 86 5.67 -1.68 13.85
CA LEU A 86 4.31 -1.64 13.31
C LEU A 86 4.10 -2.88 12.43
N VAL A 87 3.32 -3.81 12.96
CA VAL A 87 3.03 -5.11 12.36
C VAL A 87 1.82 -4.99 11.43
N VAL A 88 1.84 -5.75 10.35
CA VAL A 88 0.71 -5.89 9.42
C VAL A 88 0.14 -7.29 9.51
N GLU A 89 -1.18 -7.38 9.68
CA GLU A 89 -1.91 -8.64 9.80
C GLU A 89 -3.00 -8.74 8.72
N SER A 90 -3.31 -9.96 8.30
CA SER A 90 -4.48 -10.20 7.43
C SER A 90 -5.78 -9.99 8.19
N GLY A 91 -6.91 -10.00 7.48
CA GLY A 91 -8.24 -10.00 8.10
C GLY A 91 -8.55 -11.18 9.03
N HIS A 92 -7.68 -12.19 9.08
CA HIS A 92 -7.77 -13.32 10.01
C HIS A 92 -6.78 -13.23 11.17
N GLY A 93 -6.02 -12.13 11.30
CA GLY A 93 -4.99 -11.96 12.33
C GLY A 93 -3.70 -12.73 12.05
N GLU A 94 -3.51 -13.24 10.83
CA GLU A 94 -2.24 -13.86 10.45
C GLU A 94 -1.20 -12.76 10.18
N TYR A 95 -0.03 -12.84 10.82
CA TYR A 95 1.10 -11.95 10.57
C TYR A 95 1.51 -11.99 9.09
N LEU A 96 1.72 -10.83 8.48
CA LEU A 96 2.14 -10.67 7.08
C LEU A 96 3.54 -10.06 6.96
N GLY A 97 3.92 -9.18 7.89
CA GLY A 97 5.20 -8.48 7.86
C GLY A 97 5.21 -7.25 8.76
N GLN A 98 6.26 -6.45 8.63
CA GLN A 98 6.48 -5.22 9.39
C GLN A 98 6.67 -4.03 8.45
N VAL A 99 6.06 -2.90 8.80
CA VAL A 99 6.31 -1.62 8.14
C VAL A 99 7.75 -1.20 8.43
N GLY A 100 8.45 -0.68 7.40
CA GLY A 100 9.83 -0.23 7.55
C GLY A 100 10.02 0.76 8.70
N PRO A 101 11.15 0.72 9.45
CA PRO A 101 11.31 1.43 10.73
C PRO A 101 10.99 2.94 10.68
N LYS A 102 11.36 3.59 9.57
CA LYS A 102 11.14 5.02 9.36
C LYS A 102 9.66 5.40 9.37
N ASN A 103 8.85 4.68 8.59
CA ASN A 103 7.41 4.93 8.53
C ASN A 103 6.73 4.40 9.79
N ALA A 104 7.15 3.25 10.31
CA ALA A 104 6.62 2.65 11.53
C ALA A 104 6.70 3.62 12.73
N GLN A 105 7.89 4.19 13.01
CA GLN A 105 8.07 5.10 14.14
C GLN A 105 7.19 6.34 14.07
N ARG A 106 6.99 6.91 12.86
CA ARG A 106 6.12 8.07 12.66
C ARG A 106 4.66 7.69 12.87
N LEU A 107 4.21 6.64 12.19
CA LEU A 107 2.82 6.18 12.27
C LEU A 107 2.44 5.77 13.69
N ILE A 108 3.31 5.07 14.43
CA ILE A 108 3.07 4.71 15.84
C ILE A 108 2.80 5.97 16.69
N LYS A 109 3.60 7.03 16.52
CA LYS A 109 3.40 8.30 17.26
C LYS A 109 2.07 8.96 16.91
N LEU A 110 1.71 8.98 15.63
CA LEU A 110 0.44 9.57 15.16
C LEU A 110 -0.77 8.75 15.63
N MET A 111 -0.67 7.42 15.60
CA MET A 111 -1.68 6.51 16.15
C MET A 111 -1.87 6.70 17.66
N ALA A 112 -0.77 6.80 18.42
CA ALA A 112 -0.81 7.13 19.84
C ALA A 112 -1.44 8.52 20.08
N GLY A 113 -1.27 9.43 19.13
CA GLY A 113 -1.91 10.74 19.09
C GLY A 113 -3.39 10.76 18.70
N GLY A 114 -3.98 9.60 18.37
CA GLY A 114 -5.39 9.44 18.04
C GLY A 114 -5.71 9.30 16.54
N ASN A 115 -4.71 9.31 15.66
CA ASN A 115 -4.96 9.10 14.23
C ASN A 115 -5.34 7.64 13.95
N GLN A 116 -6.20 7.44 12.96
CA GLN A 116 -6.63 6.11 12.53
C GLN A 116 -6.26 5.88 11.07
N TYR A 117 -5.89 4.65 10.77
CA TYR A 117 -5.37 4.26 9.47
C TYR A 117 -6.08 3.02 8.95
N SER A 118 -6.33 3.01 7.64
CA SER A 118 -6.67 1.83 6.86
C SER A 118 -5.44 1.38 6.07
N ALA A 119 -5.40 0.10 5.71
CA ALA A 119 -4.37 -0.41 4.83
C ALA A 119 -4.91 -1.49 3.89
N ALA A 120 -4.33 -1.56 2.70
CA ALA A 120 -4.69 -2.52 1.68
C ALA A 120 -3.47 -3.03 0.93
N VAL A 121 -3.51 -4.28 0.48
CA VAL A 121 -2.47 -4.85 -0.36
C VAL A 121 -2.50 -4.20 -1.74
N VAL A 122 -1.36 -3.69 -2.20
CA VAL A 122 -1.19 -3.16 -3.56
C VAL A 122 -0.60 -4.22 -4.48
N ASN A 123 0.41 -4.95 -4.00
CA ASN A 123 1.11 -5.95 -4.80
C ASN A 123 1.66 -7.07 -3.93
N VAL A 124 1.63 -8.30 -4.45
CA VAL A 124 2.17 -9.50 -3.82
C VAL A 124 3.08 -10.21 -4.82
N ALA A 125 4.31 -10.50 -4.41
CA ALA A 125 5.26 -11.38 -5.09
C ALA A 125 5.84 -12.39 -4.07
N GLU A 126 6.68 -13.32 -4.53
CA GLU A 126 7.19 -14.44 -3.71
C GLU A 126 7.94 -13.97 -2.45
N ASP A 127 8.68 -12.86 -2.55
CA ASP A 127 9.55 -12.30 -1.52
C ASP A 127 9.25 -10.83 -1.21
N ARG A 128 8.08 -10.34 -1.66
CA ARG A 128 7.74 -8.92 -1.58
C ARG A 128 6.25 -8.70 -1.39
N LEU A 129 5.89 -7.89 -0.39
CA LEU A 129 4.51 -7.49 -0.13
C LEU A 129 4.45 -5.97 0.01
N ILE A 130 3.75 -5.33 -0.90
CA ILE A 130 3.56 -3.88 -0.92
C ILE A 130 2.13 -3.57 -0.50
N ILE A 131 1.99 -2.66 0.46
CA ILE A 131 0.70 -2.17 0.93
C ILE A 131 0.59 -0.67 0.73
N ILE A 132 -0.63 -0.16 0.64
CA ILE A 132 -0.94 1.25 0.81
C ILE A 132 -1.53 1.44 2.20
N ILE A 133 -1.07 2.45 2.92
CA ILE A 133 -1.63 2.87 4.20
C ILE A 133 -2.25 4.24 3.98
N ARG A 134 -3.48 4.44 4.46
CA ARG A 134 -4.22 5.70 4.34
C ARG A 134 -4.69 6.17 5.71
N GLU A 135 -4.51 7.45 6.00
CA GLU A 135 -5.14 8.12 7.14
C GLU A 135 -6.64 8.26 6.90
N GLU A 136 -7.45 7.62 7.74
CA GLU A 136 -8.92 7.70 7.72
C GLU A 136 -9.43 8.78 8.68
N TYR A 137 -8.64 9.06 9.72
CA TYR A 137 -8.98 10.07 10.72
C TYR A 137 -7.71 10.72 11.27
N GLN A 138 -7.68 12.05 11.25
CA GLN A 138 -6.67 12.85 11.92
C GLN A 138 -7.26 13.42 13.20
N HIS A 139 -6.65 13.11 14.33
CA HIS A 139 -7.07 13.71 15.59
C HIS A 139 -6.72 15.21 15.60
N PRO A 140 -7.56 16.11 16.15
CA PRO A 140 -7.28 17.55 16.17
C PRO A 140 -5.92 17.93 16.81
N SER A 141 -5.41 17.13 17.74
CA SER A 141 -4.08 17.37 18.33
C SER A 141 -2.91 17.07 17.37
N GLN A 142 -3.16 16.31 16.30
CA GLN A 142 -2.21 16.00 15.23
C GLN A 142 -2.48 16.83 13.98
N ALA A 143 -3.36 17.84 14.06
CA ALA A 143 -3.77 18.63 12.90
C ALA A 143 -2.58 19.31 12.23
N GLY A 144 -2.47 19.13 10.92
CA GLY A 144 -1.37 19.66 10.11
C GLY A 144 -0.10 18.83 10.16
N LEU A 145 -0.10 17.68 10.85
CA LEU A 145 1.00 16.72 10.76
C LEU A 145 0.75 15.70 9.65
N LEU A 146 1.70 15.57 8.72
CA LEU A 146 1.54 14.65 7.58
C LEU A 146 1.87 13.21 7.98
N SER A 147 1.07 12.23 7.58
CA SER A 147 1.40 10.83 7.85
C SER A 147 2.57 10.32 7.01
N PHE A 148 2.66 10.76 5.75
CA PHE A 148 3.68 10.33 4.79
C PHE A 148 4.38 11.54 4.14
N PRO A 149 5.57 11.94 4.60
CA PRO A 149 6.27 13.09 4.01
C PRO A 149 6.77 12.80 2.57
N PRO A 150 6.76 13.78 1.65
CA PRO A 150 7.23 13.58 0.28
C PRO A 150 8.74 13.27 0.23
N ARG A 151 9.15 12.46 -0.74
CA ARG A 151 10.56 12.12 -0.96
C ARG A 151 11.36 13.37 -1.34
N GLY A 152 12.33 13.74 -0.50
CA GLY A 152 13.22 14.89 -0.72
C GLY A 152 13.15 15.97 0.36
N LEU A 153 12.03 16.09 1.07
CA LEU A 153 11.81 17.08 2.13
C LEU A 153 12.31 16.65 3.52
N GLU A 154 12.71 15.38 3.66
CA GLU A 154 13.17 14.80 4.93
C GLU A 154 14.49 15.39 5.44
N LYS A 155 15.27 16.03 4.56
CA LYS A 155 16.55 16.66 4.91
C LYS A 155 16.40 18.08 5.49
N LEU A 156 15.18 18.63 5.54
CA LEU A 156 14.94 20.05 5.87
C LEU A 156 14.45 20.34 7.31
N GLN A 157 14.45 19.39 8.24
CA GLN A 157 14.05 19.70 9.63
C GLN A 157 15.10 20.56 10.36
N PRO A 158 14.74 21.50 11.27
CA PRO A 158 13.48 21.62 12.05
C PRO A 158 12.74 22.98 11.91
N TYR A 159 13.08 23.85 10.96
CA TYR A 159 12.52 25.22 10.90
C TYR A 159 11.33 25.41 9.94
N PHE A 160 11.02 24.44 9.09
CA PHE A 160 9.82 24.50 8.25
C PHE A 160 8.66 23.85 8.99
N SER A 161 7.64 24.66 9.28
CA SER A 161 6.41 24.15 9.88
C SER A 161 5.71 23.20 8.90
N GLU A 162 5.20 22.07 9.36
CA GLU A 162 4.45 21.13 8.51
C GLU A 162 3.23 21.79 7.84
N LYS A 163 2.74 22.92 8.39
CA LYS A 163 1.73 23.81 7.77
C LYS A 163 2.24 24.48 6.50
N ALA A 164 3.41 25.11 6.54
CA ALA A 164 4.00 25.76 5.37
C ALA A 164 4.27 24.77 4.22
N LEU A 165 4.63 23.52 4.57
CA LEU A 165 4.81 22.45 3.58
C LEU A 165 3.49 22.06 2.91
N ARG A 166 2.39 22.07 3.67
CA ARG A 166 1.07 21.79 3.12
C ARG A 166 0.62 22.90 2.17
N ASP A 167 0.82 24.16 2.55
CA ASP A 167 0.44 25.31 1.72
C ASP A 167 1.21 25.29 0.38
N GLU A 168 2.51 24.98 0.38
CA GLU A 168 3.34 24.87 -0.84
C GLU A 168 2.90 23.70 -1.75
N LEU A 169 2.47 22.57 -1.18
CA LEU A 169 1.95 21.44 -1.95
C LEU A 169 0.55 21.71 -2.53
N GLU A 170 -0.31 22.42 -1.79
CA GLU A 170 -1.63 22.85 -2.26
C GLU A 170 -1.50 23.89 -3.40
N GLU A 171 -0.44 24.70 -3.41
CA GLU A 171 -0.13 25.63 -4.51
C GLU A 171 0.33 24.91 -5.79
N GLU A 172 1.09 23.81 -5.69
CA GLU A 172 1.59 23.07 -6.86
C GLU A 172 0.49 22.28 -7.61
N GLU A 173 -0.55 21.81 -6.90
CA GLU A 173 -1.72 21.14 -7.52
C GLU A 173 -2.67 22.13 -8.25
N GLY A 174 -2.49 23.44 -8.07
CA GLY A 174 -3.40 24.48 -8.57
C GLY A 174 -3.08 25.06 -9.95
N GLU A 175 -1.93 24.73 -10.56
CA GLU A 175 -1.51 25.29 -11.85
C GLU A 175 -1.79 24.29 -13.01
N PRO A 176 -2.93 24.40 -13.73
CA PRO A 176 -3.04 23.73 -15.02
C PRO A 176 -1.98 24.33 -15.95
N ARG A 177 -0.99 23.52 -16.34
CA ARG A 177 -0.13 23.85 -17.49
C ARG A 177 -1.03 24.00 -18.71
N GLU A 178 -1.42 25.23 -19.04
CA GLU A 178 -2.00 25.57 -20.33
C GLU A 178 -0.96 25.20 -21.39
N ILE A 179 -1.15 24.04 -22.02
CA ILE A 179 -0.47 23.70 -23.25
C ILE A 179 -1.09 24.63 -24.29
N TYR A 180 -0.44 25.78 -24.54
CA TYR A 180 -0.77 26.64 -25.67
C TYR A 180 -0.59 25.79 -26.93
N GLY A 181 -1.72 25.33 -27.47
CA GLY A 181 -1.78 24.69 -28.77
C GLY A 181 -1.18 25.64 -29.79
N VAL A 182 -0.12 25.19 -30.45
CA VAL A 182 0.39 25.82 -31.67
C VAL A 182 -0.76 25.76 -32.68
N SER A 183 -1.38 26.90 -32.93
CA SER A 183 -2.28 27.11 -34.06
C SER A 183 -1.44 27.13 -35.33
N ASP A 184 -1.49 26.05 -36.09
CA ASP A 184 -1.19 26.06 -37.52
C ASP A 184 -2.33 26.83 -38.20
N ASP A 185 -2.06 28.08 -38.58
CA ASP A 185 -2.82 28.79 -39.61
C ASP A 185 -1.95 28.88 -40.88
N GLU A 186 -2.55 28.38 -41.97
CA GLU A 186 -2.23 28.46 -43.41
C GLU A 186 -1.16 27.53 -44.04
#